data_AF-D9WX16-F1
#
_entry.id   AF-D9WX16-F1
#
_cell.length_a   1.000
_cell.length_b   1.000
_cell.length_c   1.000
_cell.angle_alpha   90.00
_cell.angle_beta   90.00
_cell.angle_gamma   90.00
#
_symmetry.space_group_name_H-M   'P 1'
#
loop_
_entity.id
_entity.type
_entity.pdbx_description
1 polymer ?
#
loop_
_entity_poly.entity_id
_entity_poly.type
_entity_poly.pdbx_seq_one_letter_code
_entity_poly.pdbx_strand_id
1 'polypeptide(L)'
;MAPSDSNLVAHARRELRLVGEDKDVIDGLCRVVQAFADMGHSGTSAHFATQYLDKLLRYQPLSELTDNPDEWIDRHAEGMTPTPMWQSVRNSEAFSTDGGKTYTLLSERETAGDMATTPLHYSKVLPQVGEREQS
;
A
#
# COMPACT_ATOMS: atom_id res chain seq x y z
N MET A 1 -34.54 -13.84 13.20
CA MET A 1 -34.41 -12.58 12.45
C MET A 1 -33.03 -12.58 11.87
N ALA A 2 -32.87 -12.55 10.53
CA ALA A 2 -31.54 -12.33 9.95
C ALA A 2 -31.06 -10.95 10.42
N PRO A 3 -29.77 -10.78 10.75
CA PRO A 3 -29.24 -9.47 11.10
C PRO A 3 -29.58 -8.50 9.97
N SER A 4 -30.18 -7.37 10.30
CA SER A 4 -30.46 -6.31 9.34
C SER A 4 -29.13 -5.81 8.80
N ASP A 5 -28.85 -6.05 7.51
CA ASP A 5 -27.68 -5.52 6.81
C ASP A 5 -27.50 -4.03 7.15
N SER A 6 -26.26 -3.63 7.45
CA SER A 6 -25.94 -2.22 7.67
C SER A 6 -26.38 -1.38 6.46
N ASN A 7 -26.83 -0.14 6.67
CA ASN A 7 -27.17 0.79 5.58
C ASN A 7 -26.03 0.91 4.56
N LEU A 8 -24.78 0.81 5.02
CA LEU A 8 -23.59 0.84 4.17
C LEU A 8 -23.50 -0.40 3.25
N VAL A 9 -23.84 -1.59 3.77
CA VAL A 9 -23.85 -2.84 3.00
C VAL A 9 -24.98 -2.84 1.97
N ALA A 10 -26.17 -2.36 2.35
CA ALA A 10 -27.28 -2.21 1.43
C ALA A 10 -26.94 -1.25 0.27
N HIS A 11 -26.26 -0.14 0.59
CA HIS A 11 -25.75 0.78 -0.42
C HIS A 11 -24.71 0.11 -1.34
N ALA A 12 -23.66 -0.51 -0.79
CA ALA A 12 -22.62 -1.17 -1.57
C ALA A 12 -23.20 -2.26 -2.51
N ARG A 13 -24.11 -3.09 -1.99
CA ARG A 13 -24.79 -4.14 -2.78
C ARG A 13 -25.56 -3.56 -3.97
N ARG A 14 -26.23 -2.42 -3.78
CA ARG A 14 -26.95 -1.75 -4.86
C ARG A 14 -25.99 -1.25 -5.94
N GLU A 15 -24.92 -0.55 -5.55
CA GLU A 15 -23.95 0.00 -6.52
C GLU A 15 -23.24 -1.11 -7.30
N LEU A 16 -22.83 -2.20 -6.64
CA LEU A 16 -22.18 -3.34 -7.30
C LEU A 16 -23.12 -4.08 -8.27
N ARG A 17 -24.42 -4.12 -8.00
CA ARG A 17 -25.41 -4.63 -8.96
C ARG A 17 -25.57 -3.73 -10.17
N LEU A 18 -25.47 -2.40 -10.01
CA LEU A 18 -25.62 -1.45 -11.10
C LEU A 18 -24.47 -1.54 -12.11
N VAL A 19 -23.26 -1.86 -11.66
CA VAL A 19 -22.11 -2.11 -12.56
C VAL A 19 -22.10 -3.51 -13.17
N GLY A 20 -23.05 -4.37 -12.79
CA GLY A 20 -23.22 -5.70 -13.37
C GLY A 20 -22.24 -6.76 -12.87
N GLU A 21 -21.70 -6.60 -11.65
CA GLU A 21 -20.80 -7.58 -11.04
C GLU A 21 -21.49 -8.91 -10.74
N ASP A 22 -20.69 -9.97 -10.68
CA ASP A 22 -21.16 -11.31 -10.33
C ASP A 22 -21.62 -11.39 -8.87
N LYS A 23 -22.57 -12.29 -8.59
CA LYS A 23 -23.14 -12.48 -7.26
C LYS A 23 -22.07 -12.82 -6.21
N ASP A 24 -21.10 -13.67 -6.53
CA ASP A 24 -20.07 -14.10 -5.58
C ASP A 24 -19.11 -12.95 -5.26
N VAL A 25 -18.79 -12.11 -6.26
CA VAL A 25 -18.00 -10.88 -6.09
C VAL A 25 -18.76 -9.88 -5.20
N ILE A 26 -20.04 -9.67 -5.48
CA ILE A 26 -20.91 -8.80 -4.67
C ILE A 26 -20.94 -9.27 -3.22
N ASP A 27 -21.18 -10.56 -2.99
CA ASP A 27 -21.26 -11.12 -1.64
C ASP A 27 -19.92 -11.03 -0.90
N GLY A 28 -18.79 -11.23 -1.59
CA GLY A 28 -17.45 -11.03 -1.05
C GLY A 28 -17.20 -9.59 -0.61
N LEU A 29 -17.44 -8.62 -1.49
CA LEU A 29 -17.25 -7.19 -1.20
C LEU A 29 -18.20 -6.71 -0.09
N CYS A 30 -19.46 -7.19 -0.08
CA CYS A 30 -20.40 -6.88 0.99
C CYS A 30 -19.92 -7.36 2.37
N ARG A 31 -19.20 -8.50 2.46
CA ARG A 31 -18.61 -8.96 3.73
C ARG A 31 -17.51 -8.04 4.22
N VAL A 32 -16.67 -7.52 3.33
CA VAL A 32 -15.63 -6.53 3.69
C VAL A 32 -16.28 -5.24 4.20
N VAL A 33 -17.31 -4.77 3.51
CA VAL A 33 -18.07 -3.57 3.91
C VAL A 33 -18.79 -3.80 5.25
N GLN A 34 -19.33 -5.00 5.49
CA GLN A 34 -19.94 -5.34 6.77
C GLN A 34 -18.90 -5.33 7.90
N ALA A 35 -17.75 -5.98 7.70
CA ALA A 35 -16.65 -5.95 8.68
C ALA A 35 -16.20 -4.52 8.99
N PHE A 36 -16.17 -3.64 7.99
CA PHE A 36 -15.89 -2.21 8.19
C PHE A 36 -16.98 -1.50 9.00
N ALA A 37 -18.26 -1.77 8.72
CA ALA A 37 -19.37 -1.20 9.46
C ALA A 37 -19.40 -1.65 10.93
N ASP A 38 -19.04 -2.91 11.19
CA ASP A 38 -19.02 -3.51 12.53
C ASP A 38 -17.96 -2.89 13.45
N MET A 39 -16.93 -2.23 12.89
CA MET A 39 -15.92 -1.51 13.67
C MET A 39 -16.46 -0.27 14.40
N GLY A 40 -17.72 0.13 14.15
CA GLY A 40 -18.41 1.15 14.94
C GLY A 40 -17.79 2.55 14.85
N HIS A 41 -17.15 2.86 13.72
CA HIS A 41 -16.47 4.13 13.52
C HIS A 41 -17.44 5.33 13.63
N SER A 42 -17.02 6.37 14.34
CA SER A 42 -17.59 7.72 14.19
C SER A 42 -17.26 8.28 12.80
N GLY A 43 -18.05 9.25 12.30
CA GLY A 43 -17.88 9.79 10.94
C GLY A 43 -16.44 10.25 10.61
N THR A 44 -15.70 10.79 11.58
CA THR A 44 -14.30 11.19 11.41
C THR A 44 -13.35 9.98 11.38
N SER A 45 -13.53 9.01 12.29
CA SER A 45 -12.67 7.81 12.32
C SER A 45 -12.88 6.90 11.10
N ALA A 46 -14.10 6.88 10.55
CA ALA A 46 -14.42 6.13 9.33
C ALA A 46 -13.59 6.65 8.14
N HIS A 47 -13.42 7.96 8.04
CA HIS A 47 -12.60 8.56 6.97
C HIS A 47 -11.15 8.07 7.00
N PHE A 48 -10.51 8.08 8.18
CA PHE A 48 -9.13 7.60 8.32
C PHE A 48 -9.03 6.09 8.07
N ALA A 49 -9.98 5.31 8.58
CA ALA A 49 -10.00 3.86 8.37
C ALA A 49 -10.13 3.50 6.87
N THR A 50 -10.96 4.22 6.11
CA THR A 50 -11.06 4.03 4.66
C THR A 50 -9.74 4.33 3.95
N GLN A 51 -9.03 5.41 4.31
CA GLN A 51 -7.73 5.73 3.72
C GLN A 51 -6.68 4.65 4.02
N TYR A 52 -6.67 4.10 5.23
CA TYR A 52 -5.76 3.01 5.56
C TYR A 52 -6.09 1.74 4.79
N LEU A 53 -7.38 1.38 4.68
CA LEU A 53 -7.79 0.20 3.92
C LEU A 53 -7.44 0.31 2.44
N ASP A 54 -7.66 1.47 1.80
CA ASP A 54 -7.28 1.66 0.39
C ASP A 54 -5.78 1.44 0.19
N LYS A 55 -4.93 2.01 1.05
CA LYS A 55 -3.48 1.78 1.00
C LYS A 55 -3.11 0.31 1.23
N LEU A 56 -3.67 -0.33 2.26
CA LEU A 56 -3.33 -1.71 2.61
C LEU A 56 -3.77 -2.71 1.53
N LEU A 57 -4.96 -2.52 0.95
CA LEU A 57 -5.46 -3.37 -0.14
C LEU A 57 -4.63 -3.24 -1.42
N ARG A 58 -3.92 -2.12 -1.58
CA ARG A 58 -2.98 -1.85 -2.69
C ARG A 58 -1.53 -2.22 -2.35
N TYR A 59 -1.27 -2.84 -1.20
CA TYR A 59 0.10 -3.10 -0.70
C TYR A 59 0.96 -1.83 -0.62
N GLN A 60 0.35 -0.68 -0.33
CA GLN A 60 1.05 0.58 -0.17
C GLN A 60 1.45 0.79 1.29
N PRO A 61 2.62 1.39 1.54
CA PRO A 61 3.11 1.61 2.89
C PRO A 61 2.31 2.74 3.56
N LEU A 62 1.98 2.55 4.84
CA LEU A 62 1.31 3.57 5.65
C LEU A 62 2.26 4.65 6.17
N SER A 63 3.57 4.41 6.11
CA SER A 63 4.62 5.36 6.48
C SER A 63 5.63 5.50 5.35
N GLU A 64 6.56 6.43 5.49
CA GLU A 64 7.73 6.52 4.63
C GLU A 64 8.50 5.19 4.58
N LEU A 65 9.06 4.89 3.40
CA LEU A 65 10.04 3.82 3.23
C LEU A 65 11.33 4.21 3.92
N THR A 66 12.07 3.24 4.42
CA THR A 66 13.31 3.47 5.15
C THR A 66 14.50 2.92 4.38
N ASP A 67 15.70 3.33 4.77
CA ASP A 67 16.96 2.82 4.24
C ASP A 67 17.39 1.50 4.91
N ASN A 68 16.51 0.85 5.68
CA ASN A 68 16.78 -0.45 6.26
C ASN A 68 16.94 -1.50 5.15
N PRO A 69 18.10 -2.18 5.04
CA PRO A 69 18.32 -3.22 4.03
C PRO A 69 17.25 -4.32 4.01
N ASP A 70 16.63 -4.65 5.15
CA ASP A 70 15.57 -5.66 5.21
C ASP A 70 14.27 -5.23 4.50
N GLU A 71 14.09 -3.92 4.23
CA GLU A 71 12.97 -3.42 3.44
C GLU A 71 13.19 -3.54 1.92
N TRP A 72 14.40 -3.92 1.48
CA TRP A 72 14.83 -3.89 0.08
C TRP A 72 15.37 -5.24 -0.39
N ILE A 73 14.65 -5.90 -1.29
CA ILE A 73 15.10 -7.16 -1.90
C ILE A 73 16.06 -6.83 -3.03
N ASP A 74 17.29 -7.35 -2.95
CA ASP A 74 18.28 -7.26 -4.03
C ASP A 74 17.93 -8.20 -5.19
N ARG A 75 17.31 -7.63 -6.24
CA ARG A 75 16.93 -8.37 -7.45
C ARG A 75 18.13 -8.70 -8.34
N HIS A 76 19.22 -7.96 -8.20
CA HIS A 76 20.45 -8.24 -8.92
C HIS A 76 21.16 -9.47 -8.33
N ALA A 77 21.21 -9.59 -7.00
CA ALA A 77 21.75 -10.78 -6.33
C ALA A 77 20.93 -12.05 -6.64
N GLU A 78 19.63 -11.92 -6.89
CA GLU A 78 18.76 -13.01 -7.36
C GLU A 78 18.95 -13.34 -8.86
N GLY A 79 19.78 -12.60 -9.59
CA GLY A 79 20.01 -12.79 -11.03
C GLY A 79 18.84 -12.33 -11.91
N MET A 80 17.89 -11.57 -11.37
CA MET A 80 16.72 -11.06 -12.11
C MET A 80 17.06 -9.86 -12.98
N THR A 81 18.12 -9.12 -12.66
CA THR A 81 18.56 -7.94 -13.42
C THR A 81 20.06 -7.95 -13.69
N PRO A 82 20.51 -7.41 -14.83
CA PRO A 82 21.93 -7.29 -15.17
C PRO A 82 22.63 -6.13 -14.44
N THR A 83 21.87 -5.23 -13.80
CA THR A 83 22.37 -4.07 -13.06
C THR A 83 21.85 -4.11 -11.61
N PRO A 84 22.59 -3.50 -10.66
CA PRO A 84 22.15 -3.38 -9.27
C PRO A 84 20.75 -2.76 -9.19
N MET A 85 19.82 -3.51 -8.62
CA MET A 85 18.43 -3.09 -8.48
C MET A 85 17.83 -3.73 -7.25
N TRP A 86 17.22 -2.89 -6.41
CA TRP A 86 16.50 -3.30 -5.23
C TRP A 86 15.03 -2.94 -5.38
N GLN A 87 14.15 -3.82 -4.92
CA GLN A 87 12.71 -3.57 -4.88
C GLN A 87 12.23 -3.57 -3.43
N SER A 88 11.40 -2.60 -3.05
CA SER A 88 10.89 -2.57 -1.68
C SER A 88 9.88 -3.69 -1.42
N VAL A 89 10.01 -4.34 -0.26
CA VAL A 89 9.02 -5.32 0.24
C VAL A 89 7.71 -4.64 0.64
N ARG A 90 7.79 -3.39 1.09
CA ARG A 90 6.65 -2.61 1.61
C ARG A 90 5.90 -1.84 0.52
N ASN A 91 6.52 -1.67 -0.64
CA ASN A 91 5.92 -1.05 -1.82
C ASN A 91 6.50 -1.67 -3.10
N SER A 92 5.73 -2.51 -3.77
CA SER A 92 6.18 -3.18 -5.00
C SER A 92 6.49 -2.23 -6.16
N GLU A 93 5.98 -0.99 -6.11
CA GLU A 93 6.28 0.03 -7.12
C GLU A 93 7.61 0.75 -6.87
N ALA A 94 8.21 0.62 -5.68
CA ALA A 94 9.43 1.33 -5.33
C ALA A 94 10.68 0.54 -5.74
N PHE A 95 11.48 1.14 -6.61
CA PHE A 95 12.75 0.59 -7.09
C PHE A 95 13.90 1.52 -6.76
N SER A 96 14.98 0.92 -6.27
CA SER A 96 16.23 1.60 -5.92
C SER A 96 17.40 1.02 -6.71
N THR A 97 18.42 1.83 -6.96
CA THR A 97 19.70 1.42 -7.58
C THR A 97 20.90 1.64 -6.64
N ASP A 98 20.65 2.04 -5.39
CA ASP A 98 21.68 2.41 -4.40
C ASP A 98 21.49 1.72 -3.04
N GLY A 99 20.79 0.57 -3.01
CA GLY A 99 20.55 -0.20 -1.80
C GLY A 99 19.46 0.38 -0.90
N GLY A 100 18.52 1.14 -1.47
CA GLY A 100 17.35 1.63 -0.75
C GLY A 100 17.48 3.02 -0.13
N LYS A 101 18.53 3.79 -0.47
CA LYS A 101 18.68 5.17 0.02
C LYS A 101 17.82 6.14 -0.78
N THR A 102 17.79 5.94 -2.10
CA THR A 102 16.88 6.63 -3.01
C THR A 102 16.06 5.63 -3.80
N TYR A 103 14.85 6.05 -4.16
CA TYR A 103 13.96 5.21 -4.96
C TYR A 103 13.10 6.01 -5.92
N THR A 104 12.65 5.31 -6.95
CA THR A 104 11.68 5.80 -7.94
C THR A 104 10.43 4.92 -7.87
N LEU A 105 9.27 5.51 -8.15
CA LEU A 105 8.01 4.77 -8.23
C LEU A 105 7.71 4.42 -9.68
N LEU A 106 7.30 3.17 -9.94
CA LEU A 106 6.94 2.71 -11.29
C LEU A 106 5.83 3.58 -11.91
N SER A 107 4.79 3.90 -11.14
CA SER A 107 3.67 4.74 -11.57
C SER A 107 4.08 6.15 -11.99
N GLU A 108 5.07 6.74 -11.29
CA GLU A 108 5.61 8.05 -11.66
C GLU A 108 6.52 7.96 -12.89
N ARG A 109 7.28 6.86 -13.04
CA ARG A 109 8.09 6.60 -14.24
C ARG A 109 7.24 6.48 -15.49
N GLU A 110 6.12 5.78 -15.39
CA GLU A 110 5.15 5.63 -16.48
C GLU A 110 4.52 6.97 -16.86
N THR A 111 4.28 7.83 -15.87
CA THR A 111 3.72 9.18 -16.09
C THR A 111 4.74 10.15 -16.69
N ALA A 112 6.00 10.07 -16.25
CA ALA A 112 7.09 10.95 -16.67
C ALA A 112 7.61 10.59 -18.08
N GLY A 113 7.53 9.32 -18.49
CA GLY A 113 7.93 8.85 -19.81
C GLY A 113 9.44 8.70 -20.02
N ASP A 114 10.29 9.28 -19.15
CA ASP A 114 11.73 9.04 -19.10
C ASP A 114 12.28 9.07 -17.66
N MET A 115 13.49 8.50 -17.45
CA MET A 115 14.13 8.47 -16.13
C MET A 115 14.65 9.84 -15.66
N ALA A 116 14.86 10.80 -16.57
CA ALA A 116 15.41 12.10 -16.23
C ALA A 116 14.37 13.02 -15.57
N THR A 117 13.09 12.78 -15.86
CA THR A 117 11.94 13.52 -15.34
C THR A 117 11.18 12.77 -14.26
N THR A 118 11.55 11.52 -13.99
CA THR A 118 10.98 10.73 -12.90
C THR A 118 11.37 11.34 -11.54
N PRO A 119 10.41 11.62 -10.64
CA PRO A 119 10.69 12.04 -9.28
C PRO A 119 11.58 11.03 -8.54
N LEU A 120 12.65 11.53 -7.93
CA LEU A 120 13.53 10.75 -7.06
C LEU A 120 13.15 11.01 -5.61
N HIS A 121 12.79 9.94 -4.90
CA HIS A 121 12.43 9.97 -3.48
C HIS A 121 13.61 9.55 -2.61
N TYR A 122 13.62 10.05 -1.38
CA TYR A 122 14.63 9.71 -0.37
C TYR A 122 13.99 8.87 0.72
N SER A 123 14.60 7.73 1.01
CA SER A 123 14.18 6.90 2.14
C SER A 123 14.48 7.60 3.46
N LYS A 124 13.61 7.38 4.45
CA LYS A 124 13.82 7.85 5.80
C LYS A 124 15.00 7.10 6.42
N VAL A 125 16.03 7.85 6.80
CA VAL A 125 17.19 7.31 7.51
C VAL A 125 16.74 6.83 8.89
N LEU A 126 16.85 5.53 9.15
CA LEU A 126 16.69 5.02 10.51
C LEU A 126 18.00 5.23 11.28
N PRO A 127 17.97 5.77 12.50
CA PRO A 127 19.15 5.81 13.33
C PRO A 127 19.63 4.39 13.55
N GLN A 128 20.89 4.11 13.19
CA GLN A 128 21.49 2.80 13.44
C GLN A 128 21.34 2.50 14.93
N VAL A 129 20.80 1.33 15.25
CA VAL A 129 20.68 0.85 16.63
C VAL A 129 22.10 0.59 17.14
N GLY A 130 22.75 1.65 17.64
CA GLY A 130 24.15 1.65 18.04
C GLY A 130 24.59 2.84 18.90
N GLU A 131 23.81 3.93 18.96
CA GLU A 131 24.18 5.12 19.75
C GLU A 131 23.05 5.57 20.68
N ARG A 132 22.58 4.69 21.58
CA ARG A 132 21.87 5.09 22.80
C ARG A 132 22.09 4.11 23.95
N GLU A 133 23.35 3.90 24.34
CA GLU A 133 23.72 3.54 25.72
C GLU A 133 25.13 4.08 26.00
N GLN A 134 25.22 5.36 26.41
CA GLN A 134 26.25 5.89 27.31
C GLN A 134 26.02 7.40 27.54
N SER A 135 25.24 7.74 28.55
CA SER A 135 25.47 8.85 29.51
C SER A 135 24.40 8.82 30.59
#